data_AF-A0A4S2H929-F1
#
_entry.id   AF-A0A4S2H929-F1
#
_cell.length_a   1.000
_cell.length_b   1.000
_cell.length_c   1.000
_cell.angle_alpha   90.00
_cell.angle_beta   90.00
_cell.angle_gamma   90.00
#
_symmetry.space_group_name_H-M   'P 1'
#
loop_
_entity.id
_entity.type
_entity.pdbx_description
1 polymer ?
#
loop_
_entity_poly.entity_id
_entity_poly.type
_entity_poly.pdbx_seq_one_letter_code
_entity_poly.pdbx_strand_id
1 'polypeptide(L)'
;MQILTTMAILAFAAACSQAEDNSPPAQADTAEAQAEADYVWTISVDPSGFYLPSTTLSANGWTVDMLVLPREFEFEAWRAGDSDYENIALWIEAYPNDAEPQINAMGQEYYPDSIRVRPDRLIMEDGRFEFYAAESPMGSVLVSGQIQAEHLQGDSMEPQADEPALIGGAEIGGERLRNVSFMHWLGH
;
A
#
# COMPACT_ATOMS: atom_id res chain seq x y z
N MET A 1 -25.45 58.58 18.03
CA MET A 1 -26.48 57.85 18.82
C MET A 1 -25.96 56.42 18.98
N GLN A 2 -25.28 56.07 20.09
CA GLN A 2 -25.86 55.52 21.34
C GLN A 2 -26.81 54.34 21.02
N ILE A 3 -26.63 53.13 21.57
CA ILE A 3 -26.58 52.79 23.00
C ILE A 3 -25.73 51.51 23.24
N LEU A 4 -24.87 51.56 24.27
CA LEU A 4 -24.25 50.41 24.95
C LEU A 4 -25.29 49.63 25.75
N THR A 5 -25.19 48.30 25.85
CA THR A 5 -25.75 47.58 27.01
C THR A 5 -24.81 46.45 27.44
N THR A 6 -24.08 46.75 28.51
CA THR A 6 -23.32 45.82 29.36
C THR A 6 -24.27 45.26 30.42
N MET A 7 -24.25 43.95 30.68
CA MET A 7 -24.79 43.39 31.92
C MET A 7 -23.95 42.21 32.39
N ALA A 8 -23.14 42.47 33.42
CA ALA A 8 -22.61 41.50 34.37
C ALA A 8 -23.74 41.16 35.39
N ILE A 9 -23.73 40.20 36.33
CA ILE A 9 -22.74 39.59 37.24
C ILE A 9 -23.47 38.34 37.83
N LEU A 10 -22.75 37.29 38.28
CA LEU A 10 -22.77 36.72 39.66
C LEU A 10 -22.29 35.27 39.71
N ALA A 11 -21.19 35.10 40.46
CA ALA A 11 -20.64 33.85 40.92
C ALA A 11 -21.45 33.28 42.09
N PHE A 12 -21.53 31.96 42.18
CA PHE A 12 -21.73 31.24 43.44
C PHE A 12 -20.62 30.19 43.58
N ALA A 13 -19.79 30.39 44.60
CA ALA A 13 -18.87 29.40 45.12
C ALA A 13 -19.63 28.45 46.04
N ALA A 14 -19.52 27.15 45.79
CA ALA A 14 -19.84 26.11 46.76
C ALA A 14 -18.67 25.13 46.79
N ALA A 15 -17.87 25.24 47.85
CA ALA A 15 -16.81 24.32 48.19
C ALA A 15 -17.41 23.06 48.82
N CYS A 16 -17.11 21.91 48.24
CA CYS A 16 -17.14 20.63 48.93
C CYS A 16 -15.79 19.96 48.73
N SER A 17 -14.98 19.95 49.79
CA SER A 17 -13.81 19.10 49.93
C SER A 17 -14.21 17.63 49.85
N GLN A 18 -13.56 16.84 49.00
CA GLN A 18 -13.50 15.41 49.19
C GLN A 18 -12.21 14.82 48.59
N ALA A 19 -11.41 14.26 49.51
CA ALA A 19 -10.38 13.23 49.38
C ALA A 19 -9.40 13.29 48.19
N GLU A 20 -8.14 13.57 48.53
CA GLU A 20 -6.96 13.18 47.76
C GLU A 20 -6.90 11.64 47.66
N ASP A 21 -7.22 11.11 46.48
CA ASP A 21 -6.84 9.75 46.09
C ASP A 21 -5.65 9.87 45.14
N ASN A 22 -4.45 9.87 45.72
CA ASN A 22 -3.18 9.76 44.99
C ASN A 22 -2.99 8.30 44.54
N SER A 23 -3.82 7.88 43.60
CA SER A 23 -3.54 6.71 42.78
C SER A 23 -2.79 7.19 41.53
N PRO A 24 -1.61 6.63 41.20
CA PRO A 24 -0.93 6.96 39.94
C PRO A 24 -1.90 6.70 38.79
N PRO A 25 -1.91 7.54 37.72
CA PRO A 25 -2.75 7.28 36.58
C PRO A 25 -2.41 5.88 36.09
N ALA A 26 -3.39 4.96 36.17
CA ALA A 26 -3.33 3.72 35.46
C ALA A 26 -3.02 4.09 34.01
N GLN A 27 -1.85 3.68 33.53
CA GLN A 27 -1.56 3.62 32.11
C GLN A 27 -2.75 2.88 31.51
N ALA A 28 -3.61 3.62 30.81
CA ALA A 28 -4.50 3.00 29.87
C ALA A 28 -3.55 2.36 28.86
N ASP A 29 -3.35 1.05 28.99
CA ASP A 29 -3.04 0.17 27.89
C ASP A 29 -4.11 0.46 26.84
N THR A 30 -3.81 1.46 26.03
CA THR A 30 -4.44 1.65 24.74
C THR A 30 -3.77 0.58 23.91
N ALA A 31 -4.22 -0.66 24.10
CA ALA A 31 -3.97 -1.71 23.15
C ALA A 31 -4.34 -1.13 21.80
N GLU A 32 -3.34 -1.02 20.92
CA GLU A 32 -3.45 -0.57 19.54
C GLU A 32 -4.40 -1.50 18.79
N ALA A 33 -5.70 -1.32 18.99
CA ALA A 33 -6.76 -1.95 18.22
C ALA A 33 -7.01 -1.15 16.94
N GLN A 34 -5.92 -0.81 16.22
CA GLN A 34 -5.97 0.01 15.01
C GLN A 34 -5.21 -0.61 13.83
N ALA A 35 -4.98 -1.94 13.84
CA ALA A 35 -4.22 -2.63 12.80
C ALA A 35 -5.06 -3.56 11.89
N GLU A 36 -6.33 -3.85 12.21
CA GLU A 36 -7.15 -4.80 11.43
C GLU A 36 -7.82 -4.18 10.18
N ALA A 37 -7.78 -2.85 10.00
CA ALA A 37 -8.43 -2.17 8.86
C ALA A 37 -7.50 -1.91 7.67
N ASP A 38 -6.21 -2.19 7.80
CA ASP A 38 -5.20 -1.85 6.78
C ASP A 38 -4.80 -3.05 5.91
N TYR A 39 -5.09 -4.28 6.33
CA TYR A 39 -4.67 -5.49 5.62
C TYR A 39 -5.79 -6.51 5.51
N VAL A 40 -6.32 -6.69 4.29
CA VAL A 40 -7.39 -7.63 3.97
C VAL A 40 -6.89 -8.65 2.93
N TRP A 41 -6.98 -9.94 3.27
CA TRP A 41 -6.72 -11.06 2.35
C TRP A 41 -7.89 -12.04 2.44
N THR A 42 -8.86 -11.93 1.52
CA THR A 42 -10.00 -12.85 1.43
C THR A 42 -10.31 -13.25 -0.01
N ILE A 43 -9.38 -13.01 -0.94
CA ILE A 43 -9.50 -13.42 -2.33
C ILE A 43 -9.53 -14.96 -2.43
N SER A 44 -10.35 -15.49 -3.33
CA SER A 44 -10.59 -16.93 -3.48
C SER A 44 -9.54 -17.67 -4.34
N VAL A 45 -8.71 -16.93 -5.06
CA VAL A 45 -7.64 -17.45 -5.93
C VAL A 45 -6.28 -17.00 -5.41
N ASP A 46 -5.22 -17.76 -5.73
CA ASP A 46 -3.84 -17.37 -5.41
C ASP A 46 -3.37 -16.27 -6.38
N PRO A 47 -3.18 -15.01 -5.92
CA PRO A 47 -2.76 -13.91 -6.76
C PRO A 47 -1.24 -13.76 -6.80
N SER A 48 -0.47 -14.68 -6.22
CA SER A 48 0.98 -14.52 -6.08
C SER A 48 1.70 -14.51 -7.42
N GLY A 49 2.71 -13.66 -7.55
CA GLY A 49 3.51 -13.52 -8.76
C GLY A 49 3.93 -12.09 -9.07
N PHE A 50 4.45 -11.92 -10.27
CA PHE A 50 4.89 -10.65 -10.85
C PHE A 50 3.80 -10.07 -11.74
N TYR A 51 3.45 -8.82 -11.50
CA TYR A 51 2.49 -8.03 -12.25
C TYR A 51 3.27 -6.97 -13.01
N LEU A 52 3.45 -7.18 -14.31
CA LEU A 52 4.19 -6.29 -15.20
C LEU A 52 3.23 -5.33 -15.89
N PRO A 53 3.45 -3.99 -15.85
CA PRO A 53 2.58 -3.05 -16.55
C PRO A 53 2.45 -3.41 -18.04
N SER A 54 1.22 -3.53 -18.55
CA SER A 54 0.97 -3.82 -19.98
C SER A 54 1.41 -2.66 -20.90
N THR A 55 1.58 -1.47 -20.32
CA THR A 55 2.14 -0.27 -20.95
C THR A 55 3.02 0.45 -19.93
N THR A 56 3.99 1.23 -20.39
CA THR A 56 4.81 2.09 -19.51
C THR A 56 3.95 2.88 -18.53
N LEU A 57 4.20 2.67 -17.23
CA LEU A 57 3.49 3.33 -16.14
C LEU A 57 4.44 4.30 -15.43
N SER A 58 4.48 5.54 -15.90
CA SER A 58 5.37 6.58 -15.37
C SER A 58 4.60 7.76 -14.80
N ALA A 59 5.05 8.26 -13.64
CA ALA A 59 4.53 9.45 -12.99
C ALA A 59 5.54 9.99 -11.98
N ASN A 60 5.50 11.31 -11.73
CA ASN A 60 6.35 11.97 -10.74
C ASN A 60 7.87 11.64 -10.86
N GLY A 61 8.37 11.46 -12.08
CA GLY A 61 9.79 11.14 -12.34
C GLY A 61 10.19 9.67 -12.17
N TRP A 62 9.23 8.79 -11.89
CA TRP A 62 9.44 7.35 -11.71
C TRP A 62 8.66 6.54 -12.74
N THR A 63 9.21 5.39 -13.12
CA THR A 63 8.55 4.36 -13.93
C THR A 63 8.41 3.09 -13.09
N VAL A 64 7.18 2.58 -12.99
CA VAL A 64 6.91 1.29 -12.35
C VAL A 64 7.40 0.18 -13.26
N ASP A 65 8.24 -0.70 -12.70
CA ASP A 65 8.74 -1.90 -13.37
C ASP A 65 7.79 -3.07 -13.14
N MET A 66 7.42 -3.32 -11.88
CA MET A 66 6.52 -4.41 -11.51
C MET A 66 5.83 -4.18 -10.17
N LEU A 67 4.67 -4.80 -9.99
CA LEU A 67 4.06 -5.09 -8.70
C LEU A 67 4.32 -6.57 -8.39
N VAL A 68 4.77 -6.87 -7.17
CA VAL A 68 5.03 -8.25 -6.74
C VAL A 68 4.11 -8.57 -5.58
N LEU A 69 3.34 -9.65 -5.73
CA LEU A 69 2.45 -10.15 -4.69
C LEU A 69 2.94 -11.49 -4.15
N PRO A 70 2.94 -11.68 -2.83
CA PRO A 70 3.41 -12.90 -2.19
C PRO A 70 2.30 -13.97 -2.22
N ARG A 71 2.61 -15.19 -1.82
CA ARG A 71 1.58 -16.18 -1.45
C ARG A 71 0.94 -15.83 -0.12
N GLU A 72 -0.26 -16.35 0.15
CA GLU A 72 -1.00 -16.06 1.39
C GLU A 72 -0.17 -16.38 2.65
N PHE A 73 0.52 -17.52 2.70
CA PHE A 73 1.34 -17.87 3.87
C PHE A 73 2.55 -16.94 4.06
N GLU A 74 3.10 -16.39 2.97
CA GLU A 74 4.17 -15.40 3.03
C GLU A 74 3.62 -14.05 3.47
N PHE A 75 2.44 -13.65 2.99
CA PHE A 75 1.76 -12.47 3.47
C PHE A 75 1.51 -12.52 4.98
N GLU A 76 1.03 -13.65 5.50
CA GLU A 76 0.82 -13.82 6.94
C GLU A 76 2.13 -13.75 7.74
N ALA A 77 3.22 -14.33 7.22
CA ALA A 77 4.54 -14.20 7.84
C ALA A 77 5.05 -12.75 7.84
N TRP A 78 4.82 -12.01 6.75
CA TRP A 78 5.16 -10.59 6.63
C TRP A 78 4.36 -9.75 7.64
N ARG A 79 3.04 -9.97 7.75
CA ARG A 79 2.19 -9.28 8.73
C ARG A 79 2.57 -9.57 10.17
N ALA A 80 3.01 -10.79 10.46
CA ALA A 80 3.45 -11.19 11.79
C ALA A 80 4.78 -10.53 12.21
N GLY A 81 5.45 -9.82 11.29
CA GLY A 81 6.74 -9.20 11.56
C GLY A 81 7.86 -10.21 11.78
N ASP A 82 7.77 -11.40 11.16
CA ASP A 82 8.83 -12.41 11.25
C ASP A 82 10.15 -11.84 10.71
N SER A 83 11.28 -12.24 11.29
CA SER A 83 12.64 -11.82 10.91
C SER A 83 12.99 -12.03 9.43
N ASP A 84 12.29 -12.92 8.73
CA ASP A 84 12.44 -13.14 7.28
C ASP A 84 11.62 -12.19 6.40
N TYR A 85 10.90 -11.21 6.97
CA TYR A 85 9.99 -10.31 6.24
C TYR A 85 10.68 -9.52 5.11
N GLU A 86 11.99 -9.25 5.22
CA GLU A 86 12.76 -8.57 4.18
C GLU A 86 12.82 -9.38 2.89
N ASN A 87 12.71 -10.71 2.98
CA ASN A 87 12.75 -11.65 1.86
C ASN A 87 11.36 -11.92 1.26
N ILE A 88 10.29 -11.34 1.81
CA ILE A 88 8.92 -11.60 1.37
C ILE A 88 8.52 -10.65 0.24
N ALA A 89 8.12 -11.25 -0.88
CA ALA A 89 7.81 -10.66 -2.18
C ALA A 89 6.52 -9.82 -2.19
N LEU A 90 6.51 -8.70 -1.48
CA LEU A 90 5.39 -7.75 -1.41
C LEU A 90 5.86 -6.31 -1.58
N TRP A 91 5.86 -5.80 -2.80
CA TRP A 91 6.24 -4.42 -3.12
C TRP A 91 5.85 -4.01 -4.55
N ILE A 92 5.90 -2.71 -4.82
CA ILE A 92 6.09 -2.15 -6.16
C ILE A 92 7.57 -1.86 -6.36
N GLU A 93 8.14 -2.32 -7.48
CA GLU A 93 9.48 -1.97 -7.91
C GLU A 93 9.39 -0.89 -8.99
N ALA A 94 10.22 0.15 -8.88
CA ALA A 94 10.21 1.29 -9.78
C ALA A 94 11.62 1.89 -9.92
N TYR A 95 11.89 2.55 -11.04
CA TYR A 95 13.17 3.21 -11.32
C TYR A 95 12.97 4.66 -11.79
N PRO A 96 13.96 5.54 -11.61
CA PRO A 96 13.91 6.90 -12.14
C PRO A 96 13.73 6.92 -13.67
N ASN A 97 12.95 7.84 -14.21
CA ASN A 97 12.68 7.90 -15.66
C ASN A 97 13.93 8.09 -16.53
N ASP A 98 15.01 8.63 -15.96
CA ASP A 98 16.31 8.84 -16.60
C ASP A 98 17.33 7.74 -16.26
N ALA A 99 16.91 6.67 -15.60
CA ALA A 99 17.78 5.55 -15.28
C ALA A 99 18.23 4.83 -16.57
N GLU A 100 19.53 4.53 -16.65
CA GLU A 100 20.09 3.73 -17.73
C GLU A 100 20.04 2.24 -17.35
N PRO A 101 19.44 1.38 -18.19
CA PRO A 101 19.43 -0.06 -17.93
C PRO A 101 20.84 -0.63 -17.99
N GLN A 102 21.08 -1.63 -17.16
CA GLN A 102 22.29 -2.45 -17.20
C GLN A 102 21.94 -3.89 -17.55
N ILE A 103 22.94 -4.63 -18.04
CA ILE A 103 22.80 -6.04 -18.35
C ILE A 103 23.54 -6.85 -17.28
N ASN A 104 22.84 -7.77 -16.63
CA ASN A 104 23.44 -8.65 -15.63
C ASN A 104 24.23 -9.80 -16.29
N ALA A 105 24.90 -10.63 -15.50
CA ALA A 105 25.71 -11.74 -16.00
C ALA A 105 24.92 -12.80 -16.79
N MET A 106 23.59 -12.81 -16.67
CA MET A 106 22.68 -13.70 -17.38
C MET A 106 22.09 -13.08 -18.66
N GLY A 107 22.50 -11.85 -19.01
CA GLY A 107 21.97 -11.14 -20.18
C GLY A 107 20.62 -10.46 -19.95
N GLN A 108 20.16 -10.37 -18.70
CA GLN A 108 18.88 -9.74 -18.35
C GLN A 108 19.09 -8.26 -18.08
N GLU A 109 18.16 -7.45 -18.58
CA GLU A 109 18.10 -6.02 -18.27
C GLU A 109 17.66 -5.81 -16.81
N TYR A 110 18.29 -4.85 -16.13
CA TYR A 110 17.90 -4.40 -14.80
C TYR A 110 18.25 -2.93 -14.58
N TYR A 111 17.57 -2.27 -13.64
CA TYR A 111 17.79 -0.87 -13.32
C TYR A 111 18.47 -0.75 -11.95
N PRO A 112 19.75 -0.35 -11.85
CA PRO A 112 20.49 -0.38 -10.59
C PRO A 112 19.95 0.59 -9.53
N ASP A 113 19.31 1.68 -9.96
CA ASP A 113 18.72 2.70 -9.10
C ASP A 113 17.23 2.41 -8.78
N SER A 114 16.78 1.18 -9.01
CA SER A 114 15.42 0.75 -8.65
C SER A 114 15.19 0.84 -7.15
N ILE A 115 13.98 1.21 -6.75
CA ILE A 115 13.50 1.18 -5.38
C ILE A 115 12.38 0.16 -5.23
N ARG A 116 12.17 -0.30 -4.00
CA ARG A 116 11.01 -1.11 -3.62
C ARG A 116 10.14 -0.34 -2.64
N VAL A 117 8.87 -0.19 -2.99
CA VAL A 117 7.85 0.46 -2.16
C VAL A 117 6.95 -0.62 -1.60
N ARG A 118 6.86 -0.72 -0.26
CA ARG A 118 5.96 -1.65 0.42
C ARG A 118 4.63 -0.97 0.75
N PRO A 119 3.53 -1.72 0.88
CA PRO A 119 2.24 -1.13 1.21
C PRO A 119 2.15 -0.82 2.70
N ASP A 120 1.55 0.32 3.02
CA ASP A 120 1.00 0.62 4.36
C ASP A 120 -0.42 0.04 4.51
N ARG A 121 -1.10 -0.21 3.38
CA ARG A 121 -2.40 -0.86 3.32
C ARG A 121 -2.53 -1.73 2.08
N LEU A 122 -3.09 -2.91 2.24
CA LEU A 122 -3.31 -3.88 1.17
C LEU A 122 -4.70 -4.52 1.29
N ILE A 123 -5.46 -4.50 0.20
CA ILE A 123 -6.74 -5.20 0.08
C ILE A 123 -6.67 -6.15 -1.10
N MET A 124 -6.95 -7.42 -0.83
CA MET A 124 -7.20 -8.45 -1.83
C MET A 124 -8.48 -9.18 -1.47
N GLU A 125 -9.53 -8.85 -2.22
CA GLU A 125 -10.84 -9.49 -2.17
C GLU A 125 -11.23 -9.89 -3.60
N ASP A 126 -12.19 -10.79 -3.73
CA ASP A 126 -12.76 -11.09 -5.04
C ASP A 126 -13.36 -9.81 -5.66
N GLY A 127 -12.78 -9.37 -6.78
CA GLY A 127 -13.21 -8.16 -7.49
C GLY A 127 -12.73 -6.83 -6.87
N ARG A 128 -11.82 -6.84 -5.89
CA ARG A 128 -11.18 -5.63 -5.37
C ARG A 128 -9.72 -5.87 -5.00
N PHE A 129 -8.87 -5.06 -5.62
CA PHE A 129 -7.46 -4.92 -5.27
C PHE A 129 -7.17 -3.46 -4.88
N GLU A 130 -6.41 -3.27 -3.81
CA GLU A 130 -5.89 -1.97 -3.39
C GLU A 130 -4.51 -2.15 -2.76
N PHE A 131 -3.48 -1.52 -3.34
CA PHE A 131 -2.16 -1.35 -2.76
C PHE A 131 -1.99 0.13 -2.46
N TYR A 132 -1.69 0.48 -1.22
CA TYR A 132 -1.47 1.87 -0.82
C TYR A 132 -0.19 2.01 -0.01
N ALA A 133 0.62 3.01 -0.35
CA ALA A 133 1.77 3.48 0.41
C ALA A 133 1.70 5.01 0.52
N ALA A 134 1.75 5.56 1.72
CA ALA A 134 1.65 6.99 1.99
C ALA A 134 2.96 7.72 1.73
N GLU A 135 4.09 7.12 2.14
CA GLU A 135 5.40 7.77 2.15
C GLU A 135 6.43 6.92 1.40
N SER A 136 6.73 7.30 0.15
CA SER A 136 7.79 6.69 -0.65
C SER A 136 8.59 7.76 -1.40
N PRO A 137 9.76 7.44 -1.96
CA PRO A 137 10.47 8.34 -2.88
C PRO A 137 9.65 8.76 -4.11
N MET A 138 8.58 8.00 -4.45
CA MET A 138 7.63 8.32 -5.52
C MET A 138 6.50 9.27 -5.06
N GLY A 139 6.48 9.65 -3.78
CA GLY A 139 5.32 10.24 -3.10
C GLY A 139 4.34 9.15 -2.62
N SER A 140 3.08 9.53 -2.38
CA SER A 140 2.04 8.54 -2.10
C SER A 140 1.77 7.70 -3.36
N VAL A 141 1.61 6.39 -3.18
CA VAL A 141 1.32 5.42 -4.22
C VAL A 141 0.01 4.72 -3.90
N LEU A 142 -0.93 4.73 -4.83
CA LEU A 142 -2.15 3.94 -4.81
C LEU A 142 -2.23 3.17 -6.13
N VAL A 143 -2.33 1.86 -6.09
CA VAL A 143 -2.76 1.04 -7.22
C VAL A 143 -4.05 0.36 -6.82
N SER A 144 -5.11 0.51 -7.61
CA SER A 144 -6.41 -0.07 -7.28
C SER A 144 -7.09 -0.62 -8.52
N GLY A 145 -7.86 -1.68 -8.37
CA GLY A 145 -8.45 -2.35 -9.52
C GLY A 145 -9.11 -3.68 -9.17
N GLN A 146 -9.14 -4.56 -10.17
CA GLN A 146 -9.70 -5.91 -10.05
C GLN A 146 -8.74 -6.93 -10.64
N ILE A 147 -8.46 -7.98 -9.87
CA ILE A 147 -7.75 -9.15 -10.36
C ILE A 147 -8.68 -9.96 -11.25
N GLN A 148 -8.23 -10.27 -12.48
CA GLN A 148 -8.91 -11.13 -13.44
C GLN A 148 -8.40 -12.55 -13.23
N ALA A 149 -9.11 -13.33 -12.41
CA ALA A 149 -8.68 -14.66 -11.98
C ALA A 149 -8.41 -15.60 -13.17
N GLU A 150 -9.17 -15.47 -14.24
CA GLU A 150 -9.02 -16.23 -15.48
C GLU A 150 -7.74 -15.94 -16.26
N HIS A 151 -7.07 -14.81 -15.99
CA HIS A 151 -5.82 -14.39 -16.66
C HIS A 151 -4.59 -14.54 -15.76
N LEU A 152 -4.74 -15.09 -14.56
CA LEU A 152 -3.62 -15.48 -13.73
C LEU A 152 -2.91 -16.66 -14.40
N GLN A 153 -1.76 -16.38 -15.01
CA GLN A 153 -0.94 -17.38 -15.70
C GLN A 153 -0.43 -18.46 -14.72
N GLY A 154 -0.44 -19.72 -15.17
CA GLY A 154 0.24 -20.84 -14.49
C GLY A 154 1.70 -20.99 -14.92
N ASP A 155 2.34 -22.11 -14.57
CA ASP A 155 3.79 -22.38 -14.68
C ASP A 155 4.38 -22.46 -16.12
N SER A 156 3.75 -21.90 -17.16
CA SER A 156 4.21 -22.18 -18.54
C SER A 156 3.97 -21.12 -19.61
N MET A 157 3.66 -19.87 -19.28
CA MET A 157 3.40 -18.86 -20.31
C MET A 157 4.18 -17.57 -20.09
N GLU A 158 4.70 -17.01 -21.19
CA GLU A 158 5.18 -15.63 -21.24
C GLU A 158 4.03 -14.67 -20.85
N PRO A 159 4.33 -13.50 -20.26
CA PRO A 159 3.31 -12.50 -19.94
C PRO A 159 2.53 -12.10 -21.20
N GLN A 160 1.20 -12.10 -21.14
CA GLN A 160 0.34 -11.75 -22.28
C GLN A 160 -0.30 -10.38 -22.09
N ALA A 161 0.05 -9.42 -22.95
CA ALA A 161 -0.43 -8.04 -22.84
C ALA A 161 -1.93 -7.88 -23.10
N ASP A 162 -2.49 -8.71 -23.97
CA ASP A 162 -3.89 -8.63 -24.40
C ASP A 162 -4.86 -9.25 -23.36
N GLU A 163 -4.33 -9.94 -22.35
CA GLU A 163 -5.08 -10.62 -21.28
C GLU A 163 -4.56 -10.16 -19.91
N PRO A 164 -4.80 -8.89 -19.52
CA PRO A 164 -4.29 -8.37 -18.26
C PRO A 164 -4.96 -9.04 -17.06
N ALA A 165 -4.15 -9.40 -16.07
CA ALA A 165 -4.57 -10.03 -14.83
C ALA A 165 -4.94 -9.04 -13.73
N LEU A 166 -4.55 -7.77 -13.86
CA LEU A 166 -5.01 -6.68 -13.00
C LEU A 166 -5.40 -5.50 -13.87
N ILE A 167 -6.61 -4.98 -13.70
CA ILE A 167 -7.12 -3.82 -14.44
C ILE A 167 -7.64 -2.78 -13.46
N GLY A 168 -7.25 -1.52 -13.63
CA GLY A 168 -7.75 -0.42 -12.81
C GLY A 168 -7.07 0.92 -13.06
N GLY A 169 -6.59 1.54 -11.98
CA GLY A 169 -5.95 2.85 -12.01
C GLY A 169 -4.86 2.98 -10.96
N ALA A 170 -4.03 4.02 -11.12
CA ALA A 170 -2.99 4.35 -10.17
C ALA A 170 -3.00 5.85 -9.82
N GLU A 171 -2.53 6.18 -8.64
CA GLU A 171 -2.17 7.54 -8.23
C GLU A 171 -0.75 7.51 -7.65
N ILE A 172 0.18 8.26 -8.26
CA ILE A 172 1.60 8.27 -7.87
C ILE A 172 2.02 9.73 -7.69
N GLY A 173 2.43 10.11 -6.48
CA GLY A 173 2.82 11.49 -6.18
C GLY A 173 1.71 12.51 -6.43
N GLY A 174 0.44 12.09 -6.37
CA GLY A 174 -0.74 12.90 -6.68
C GLY A 174 -1.12 12.95 -8.17
N GLU A 175 -0.35 12.33 -9.07
CA GLU A 175 -0.70 12.18 -10.47
C GLU A 175 -1.59 10.95 -10.68
N ARG A 176 -2.77 11.15 -11.30
CA ARG A 176 -3.75 10.09 -11.55
C ARG A 176 -3.61 9.48 -12.93
N LEU A 177 -3.38 8.18 -12.97
CA LEU A 177 -3.24 7.35 -14.15
C LEU A 177 -4.49 6.46 -14.30
N ARG A 178 -5.09 6.48 -15.48
CA ARG A 178 -6.32 5.72 -15.79
C ARG A 178 -6.02 4.59 -16.76
N ASN A 179 -6.86 3.56 -16.76
CA ASN A 179 -6.74 2.40 -17.63
C ASN A 179 -5.39 1.70 -17.45
N VAL A 180 -4.92 1.63 -16.20
CA VAL A 180 -3.71 0.90 -15.85
C VAL A 180 -4.04 -0.58 -15.89
N SER A 181 -3.15 -1.37 -16.48
CA SER A 181 -3.28 -2.82 -16.56
C SER A 181 -1.94 -3.48 -16.38
N PHE A 182 -1.96 -4.69 -15.82
CA PHE A 182 -0.77 -5.50 -15.59
C PHE A 182 -0.97 -6.93 -16.10
N MET A 183 0.06 -7.47 -16.75
CA MET A 183 0.19 -8.87 -17.12
C MET A 183 0.69 -9.67 -15.92
N HIS A 184 0.25 -10.92 -15.79
CA HIS A 184 0.74 -11.81 -14.72
C HIS A 184 1.83 -12.75 -15.20
N TRP A 185 2.82 -13.01 -14.35
CA TRP A 185 3.90 -13.97 -14.57
C TRP A 185 4.36 -14.58 -13.25
N LEU A 186 4.61 -15.89 -13.20
CA LEU A 186 5.02 -16.58 -11.96
C LEU A 186 6.54 -16.57 -11.71
N GLY A 187 7.34 -16.12 -12.68
CA GLY A 187 8.80 -16.16 -12.58
C GLY A 187 9.36 -17.57 -12.80
N HIS A 188 10.29 -17.72 -13.74
CA HIS A 188 11.06 -18.94 -13.96
C HIS A 188 12.54 -18.62 -14.10
#